data_AF-A0A5Q3LGG8-F1
#
_entry.id   AF-A0A5Q3LGG8-F1
#
_cell.length_a   1.000
_cell.length_b   1.000
_cell.length_c   1.000
_cell.angle_alpha   90.00
_cell.angle_beta   90.00
_cell.angle_gamma   90.00
#
_symmetry.space_group_name_H-M   'P 1'
#
loop_
_entity.id
_entity.type
_entity.pdbx_description
1 polymer ?
#
loop_
_entity_poly.entity_id
_entity_poly.type
_entity_poly.pdbx_seq_one_letter_code
_entity_poly.pdbx_strand_id
1 'polypeptide(L)'
;MLRTPSNEFWIANRWGSIFYYFYLHSIAIVFLLIGLFNLLNYKLVGFGAVLASLAWFLLIGWLCWGSIKERGIRRFFIDQLWCYADHDYIRAEPEAFHIGFRFFEKPVDCDLIRPKQIISIHWSPGQATAMAMREMNDWNLFIRYLPDNHQRKVTRSDPPWELHVIELDVSQEEADAIGKAFIEFLQSHGLGLIPGENAREYTTQPSCKLEEQADHQV
;
A
#
# COMPACT_ATOMS: atom_id res chain seq x y z
N MET A 1 3.28 19.11 13.78
CA MET A 1 4.29 18.79 14.82
C MET A 1 3.83 17.51 15.50
N LEU A 2 4.35 16.35 15.07
CA LEU A 2 3.91 15.02 15.50
C LEU A 2 4.60 14.68 16.83
N ARG A 3 3.85 14.70 17.94
CA ARG A 3 4.28 14.08 19.20
C ARG A 3 3.62 12.72 19.28
N THR A 4 4.40 11.69 18.98
CA THR A 4 3.95 10.31 18.98
C THR A 4 4.50 9.65 20.24
N PRO A 5 3.82 8.64 20.82
CA PRO A 5 4.47 7.78 21.80
C PRO A 5 5.76 7.25 21.16
N SER A 6 6.85 7.13 21.93
CA SER A 6 8.24 6.97 21.45
C SER A 6 8.48 5.86 20.42
N ASN A 7 7.52 4.95 20.24
CA ASN A 7 7.60 3.76 19.42
C ASN A 7 6.70 3.80 18.18
N GLU A 8 6.03 4.93 17.88
CA GLU A 8 5.15 5.02 16.71
C GLU A 8 5.53 6.18 15.80
N PHE A 9 5.57 5.93 14.50
CA PHE A 9 5.66 6.94 13.45
C PHE A 9 4.30 7.07 12.79
N TRP A 10 3.80 8.31 12.69
CA TRP A 10 2.44 8.59 12.24
C TRP A 10 2.47 9.38 10.94
N ILE A 11 1.68 8.95 9.97
CA ILE A 11 1.54 9.58 8.67
C ILE A 11 0.06 9.92 8.52
N ALA A 12 -0.26 11.22 8.47
CA ALA A 12 -1.63 11.65 8.31
C ALA A 12 -2.11 11.31 6.90
N ASN A 13 -3.20 10.54 6.82
CA ASN A 13 -3.84 10.26 5.55
C ASN A 13 -4.72 11.47 5.18
N ARG A 14 -4.77 11.84 3.90
CA ARG A 14 -5.56 13.01 3.48
C ARG A 14 -6.97 12.63 3.05
N TRP A 15 -7.92 13.46 3.45
CA TRP A 15 -9.33 13.38 3.08
C TRP A 15 -9.60 13.25 1.57
N GLY A 16 -8.70 13.74 0.71
CA GLY A 16 -8.86 13.69 -0.74
C GLY A 16 -8.98 12.26 -1.28
N SER A 17 -8.13 11.34 -0.83
CA SER A 17 -8.21 9.93 -1.20
C SER A 17 -9.50 9.30 -0.66
N ILE A 18 -9.86 9.60 0.59
CA ILE A 18 -11.11 9.15 1.23
C ILE A 18 -12.34 9.56 0.40
N PHE A 19 -12.41 10.83 -0.02
CA PHE A 19 -13.52 11.32 -0.86
C PHE A 19 -13.58 10.63 -2.22
N TYR A 20 -12.42 10.43 -2.86
CA TYR A 20 -12.34 9.74 -4.13
C TYR A 20 -12.82 8.28 -4.01
N TYR A 21 -12.34 7.54 -3.01
CA TYR A 21 -12.80 6.18 -2.75
C TYR A 21 -14.27 6.15 -2.40
N PHE A 22 -14.76 7.06 -1.55
CA PHE A 22 -16.17 7.16 -1.21
C PHE A 22 -17.04 7.38 -2.46
N TYR A 23 -16.61 8.27 -3.37
CA TYR A 23 -17.29 8.53 -4.63
C TYR A 23 -17.34 7.28 -5.53
N LEU A 24 -16.21 6.61 -5.73
CA LEU A 24 -16.14 5.38 -6.53
C LEU A 24 -17.01 4.25 -5.95
N HIS A 25 -16.93 4.04 -4.63
CA HIS A 25 -17.75 3.02 -3.96
C HIS A 25 -19.23 3.37 -4.06
N SER A 26 -19.60 4.63 -3.93
CA SER A 26 -20.99 5.09 -4.08
C SER A 26 -21.52 4.79 -5.48
N ILE A 27 -20.75 5.07 -6.53
CA ILE A 27 -21.09 4.70 -7.91
C ILE A 27 -21.28 3.19 -8.01
N ALA A 28 -20.30 2.40 -7.56
CA ALA A 28 -20.36 0.95 -7.64
C ALA A 28 -21.61 0.38 -6.93
N ILE A 29 -21.95 0.89 -5.75
CA ILE A 29 -23.17 0.53 -5.00
C ILE A 29 -24.42 0.86 -5.80
N VAL A 30 -24.52 2.07 -6.39
CA VAL A 30 -25.68 2.45 -7.22
C VAL A 30 -25.85 1.49 -8.39
N PHE A 31 -24.76 1.15 -9.10
CA PHE A 31 -24.82 0.18 -10.20
C PHE A 31 -25.16 -1.24 -9.74
N LEU A 32 -24.69 -1.67 -8.56
CA LEU A 32 -25.11 -2.94 -7.95
C LEU A 32 -26.61 -2.96 -7.63
N LEU A 33 -27.15 -1.87 -7.09
CA LEU A 33 -28.58 -1.76 -6.78
C LEU A 33 -29.44 -1.74 -8.05
N ILE A 34 -29.03 -0.98 -9.08
CA ILE A 34 -29.70 -0.97 -10.39
C ILE A 34 -29.65 -2.37 -11.01
N GLY A 35 -28.48 -3.03 -10.96
CA GLY A 35 -28.32 -4.37 -11.48
C GLY A 35 -29.23 -5.37 -10.76
N LEU A 36 -29.29 -5.30 -9.43
CA LEU A 36 -30.17 -6.14 -8.63
C LEU A 36 -31.64 -5.89 -8.98
N PHE A 37 -32.05 -4.63 -9.10
CA PHE A 37 -33.40 -4.26 -9.50
C PHE A 37 -33.77 -4.84 -10.88
N ASN A 38 -32.87 -4.71 -11.86
CA ASN A 38 -33.08 -5.24 -13.20
C ASN A 38 -33.22 -6.77 -13.21
N LEU A 39 -32.43 -7.47 -12.39
CA LEU A 39 -32.50 -8.94 -12.26
C LEU A 39 -33.80 -9.38 -11.59
N LEU A 40 -34.23 -8.70 -10.53
CA LEU A 40 -35.49 -9.02 -9.83
C LEU A 40 -36.71 -8.72 -10.69
N ASN A 41 -36.63 -7.69 -11.55
CA ASN A 41 -37.70 -7.25 -12.43
C ASN A 41 -37.47 -7.65 -13.90
N TYR A 42 -36.80 -8.78 -14.15
CA TYR A 42 -36.40 -9.21 -15.50
C TYR A 42 -37.55 -9.34 -16.50
N LYS A 43 -38.80 -9.47 -16.04
CA LYS A 43 -40.01 -9.50 -16.89
C LYS A 43 -40.47 -8.11 -17.35
N LEU A 44 -40.13 -7.07 -16.59
CA LEU A 44 -40.52 -5.67 -16.84
C LEU A 44 -39.41 -4.88 -17.55
N VAL A 45 -38.19 -5.37 -17.48
CA VAL A 45 -36.99 -4.72 -17.99
C VAL A 45 -36.51 -5.45 -19.25
N GLY A 46 -36.06 -4.71 -20.26
CA GLY A 46 -35.58 -5.29 -21.52
C GLY A 46 -34.38 -6.24 -21.32
N PHE A 47 -34.30 -7.29 -22.13
CA PHE A 47 -33.25 -8.32 -22.07
C PHE A 47 -31.82 -7.74 -22.03
N GLY A 48 -31.57 -6.65 -22.78
CA GLY A 48 -30.26 -6.00 -22.79
C GLY A 48 -29.82 -5.45 -21.43
N ALA A 49 -30.75 -4.88 -20.65
CA ALA A 49 -30.44 -4.36 -19.32
C ALA A 49 -30.22 -5.49 -18.30
N VAL A 50 -30.93 -6.61 -18.44
CA VAL A 50 -30.68 -7.83 -17.65
C VAL A 50 -29.26 -8.34 -17.95
N LEU A 51 -28.88 -8.44 -19.22
CA LEU A 51 -27.55 -8.90 -19.63
C LEU A 51 -26.44 -7.97 -19.14
N ALA A 52 -26.62 -6.65 -19.26
CA ALA A 52 -25.67 -5.67 -18.75
C ALA A 52 -25.49 -5.78 -17.22
N SER A 53 -26.58 -6.03 -16.50
CA SER A 53 -26.56 -6.25 -15.05
C SER A 53 -25.79 -7.51 -14.69
N LEU A 54 -26.04 -8.63 -15.38
CA LEU A 54 -25.28 -9.87 -15.20
C LEU A 54 -23.78 -9.67 -15.46
N ALA A 55 -23.41 -8.99 -16.55
CA ALA A 55 -22.03 -8.69 -16.87
C ALA A 55 -21.35 -7.86 -15.77
N TRP A 56 -22.06 -6.86 -15.22
CA TRP A 56 -21.57 -6.06 -14.09
C TRP A 56 -21.33 -6.90 -12.83
N PHE A 57 -22.29 -7.75 -12.43
CA PHE A 57 -22.10 -8.64 -11.28
C PHE A 57 -20.96 -9.64 -11.48
N LEU A 58 -20.81 -10.18 -12.70
CA LEU A 58 -19.70 -11.07 -13.02
C LEU A 58 -18.36 -10.34 -12.94
N LEU A 59 -18.28 -9.10 -13.41
CA LEU A 59 -17.07 -8.28 -13.31
C LEU A 59 -16.70 -8.01 -11.85
N ILE A 60 -17.63 -7.49 -11.04
CA ILE A 60 -17.38 -7.22 -9.61
C ILE A 60 -17.04 -8.51 -8.87
N GLY A 61 -17.79 -9.58 -9.11
CA GLY A 61 -17.53 -10.90 -8.53
C GLY A 61 -16.15 -11.45 -8.90
N TRP A 62 -15.74 -11.29 -10.16
CA TRP A 62 -14.41 -11.68 -10.63
C TRP A 62 -13.29 -10.89 -9.94
N LEU A 63 -13.44 -9.57 -9.82
CA LEU A 63 -12.46 -8.70 -9.14
C LEU A 63 -12.34 -9.05 -7.65
N CYS A 64 -13.46 -9.19 -6.94
CA CYS A 64 -13.48 -9.60 -5.55
C CYS A 64 -12.87 -10.99 -5.36
N TRP A 65 -13.25 -11.95 -6.22
CA TRP A 65 -12.74 -13.31 -6.15
C TRP A 65 -11.23 -13.39 -6.39
N GLY A 66 -10.71 -12.66 -7.38
CA GLY A 66 -9.27 -12.59 -7.64
C GLY A 66 -8.50 -12.08 -6.43
N SER A 67 -8.94 -10.97 -5.84
CA SER A 67 -8.31 -10.40 -4.65
C SER A 67 -8.37 -11.35 -3.44
N ILE A 68 -9.54 -11.96 -3.17
CA ILE A 68 -9.71 -12.92 -2.07
C ILE A 68 -8.84 -14.16 -2.28
N LYS A 69 -8.75 -14.67 -3.51
CA LYS A 69 -7.94 -15.85 -3.82
C LYS A 69 -6.45 -15.57 -3.63
N GLU A 70 -5.99 -14.36 -3.94
CA GLU A 70 -4.57 -14.00 -3.85
C GLU A 70 -4.11 -13.63 -2.43
N ARG A 71 -4.95 -12.91 -1.67
CA ARG A 71 -4.57 -12.27 -0.40
C ARG A 71 -5.36 -12.80 0.81
N GLY A 72 -6.45 -13.54 0.57
CA GLY A 72 -7.37 -14.02 1.60
C GLY A 72 -8.45 -12.99 1.95
N ILE A 73 -9.56 -13.50 2.49
CA ILE A 73 -10.76 -12.68 2.79
C ILE A 73 -10.50 -11.60 3.85
N ARG A 74 -9.67 -11.90 4.86
CA ARG A 74 -9.31 -10.92 5.90
C ARG A 74 -8.59 -9.72 5.28
N ARG A 75 -7.59 -9.97 4.43
CA ARG A 75 -6.81 -8.90 3.82
C ARG A 75 -7.65 -8.10 2.83
N PHE A 76 -8.55 -8.76 2.09
CA PHE A 76 -9.52 -8.05 1.24
C PHE A 76 -10.30 -6.99 2.02
N PHE A 77 -10.91 -7.34 3.16
CA PHE A 77 -11.65 -6.36 3.96
C PHE A 77 -10.75 -5.28 4.58
N ILE A 78 -9.54 -5.63 5.02
CA ILE A 78 -8.57 -4.66 5.53
C ILE A 78 -8.21 -3.64 4.45
N ASP A 79 -7.89 -4.09 3.22
CA ASP A 79 -7.55 -3.22 2.10
C ASP A 79 -8.74 -2.28 1.76
N GLN A 80 -9.99 -2.76 1.84
CA GLN A 80 -11.17 -1.90 1.64
C GLN A 80 -11.35 -0.86 2.76
N LEU A 81 -11.06 -1.22 4.01
CA LEU A 81 -11.17 -0.32 5.16
C LEU A 81 -10.04 0.70 5.22
N TRP A 82 -8.84 0.32 4.77
CA TRP A 82 -7.66 1.19 4.74
C TRP A 82 -7.93 2.47 3.95
N CYS A 83 -8.66 2.39 2.83
CA CYS A 83 -9.06 3.55 2.03
C CYS A 83 -9.83 4.64 2.82
N TYR A 84 -10.34 4.32 4.00
CA TYR A 84 -11.09 5.23 4.89
C TYR A 84 -10.34 5.54 6.18
N ALA A 85 -9.07 5.15 6.30
CA ALA A 85 -8.28 5.41 7.48
C ALA A 85 -7.84 6.87 7.56
N ASP A 86 -7.89 7.44 8.76
CA ASP A 86 -7.45 8.83 8.97
C ASP A 86 -5.93 8.95 9.00
N HIS A 87 -5.25 7.91 9.48
CA HIS A 87 -3.79 7.91 9.66
C HIS A 87 -3.23 6.53 9.43
N ASP A 88 -2.10 6.47 8.73
CA ASP A 88 -1.23 5.31 8.70
C ASP A 88 -0.23 5.44 9.85
N TYR A 89 0.18 4.30 10.41
CA TYR A 89 1.21 4.26 11.43
C TYR A 89 2.18 3.12 11.22
N ILE A 90 3.38 3.32 11.74
CA ILE A 90 4.40 2.30 11.86
C ILE A 90 4.77 2.23 13.34
N ARG A 91 4.47 1.10 13.98
CA ARG A 91 4.78 0.83 15.38
C ARG A 91 6.01 -0.06 15.49
N ALA A 92 7.04 0.42 16.16
CA ALA A 92 8.22 -0.34 16.49
C ALA A 92 7.98 -1.18 17.76
N GLU A 93 8.19 -2.48 17.62
CA GLU A 93 8.30 -3.46 18.69
C GLU A 93 9.72 -4.05 18.70
N PRO A 94 10.16 -4.68 19.80
CA PRO A 94 11.56 -5.12 19.95
C PRO A 94 12.11 -5.98 18.81
N GLU A 95 11.24 -6.72 18.10
CA GLU A 95 11.63 -7.65 17.05
C GLU A 95 10.97 -7.37 15.68
N ALA A 96 10.08 -6.37 15.59
CA ALA A 96 9.26 -6.14 14.41
C ALA A 96 8.75 -4.70 14.30
N PHE A 97 8.50 -4.27 13.07
CA PHE A 97 7.73 -3.08 12.76
C PHE A 97 6.34 -3.52 12.31
N HIS A 98 5.30 -3.05 12.98
CA HIS A 98 3.92 -3.22 12.54
C HIS A 98 3.52 -2.02 11.72
N ILE A 99 3.07 -2.27 10.49
CA ILE A 99 2.45 -1.27 9.65
C ILE A 99 0.95 -1.45 9.74
N GLY A 100 0.25 -0.36 10.01
CA GLY A 100 -1.19 -0.38 10.14
C GLY A 100 -1.78 0.99 9.96
N PHE A 101 -3.06 1.09 10.26
CA PHE A 101 -3.79 2.34 10.19
C PHE A 101 -4.76 2.48 11.36
N ARG A 102 -5.14 3.71 11.69
CA ARG A 102 -6.20 3.99 12.65
C ARG A 102 -7.53 4.21 11.96
N PHE A 103 -8.51 3.45 12.41
CA PHE A 103 -9.90 3.57 11.99
C PHE A 103 -10.77 3.83 13.22
N PHE A 104 -11.42 5.00 13.29
CA PHE A 104 -12.13 5.47 14.49
C PHE A 104 -11.29 5.34 15.78
N GLU A 105 -10.06 5.86 15.74
CA GLU A 105 -9.08 5.81 16.84
C GLU A 105 -8.57 4.40 17.23
N LYS A 106 -9.08 3.34 16.61
CA LYS A 106 -8.62 1.96 16.86
C LYS A 106 -7.48 1.58 15.93
N PRO A 107 -6.33 1.10 16.44
CA PRO A 107 -5.24 0.62 15.60
C PRO A 107 -5.62 -0.72 14.94
N VAL A 108 -5.32 -0.84 13.64
CA VAL A 108 -5.46 -2.06 12.86
C VAL A 108 -4.10 -2.41 12.26
N ASP A 109 -3.43 -3.40 12.85
CA ASP A 109 -2.16 -3.91 12.34
C ASP A 109 -2.40 -4.76 11.07
N CYS A 110 -1.75 -4.35 9.98
CA CYS A 110 -1.93 -4.93 8.65
C CYS A 110 -0.77 -5.84 8.29
N ASP A 111 0.45 -5.29 8.36
CA ASP A 111 1.69 -5.96 8.00
C ASP A 111 2.66 -5.96 9.17
N LEU A 112 3.43 -7.04 9.27
CA LEU A 112 4.52 -7.18 10.23
C LEU A 112 5.80 -7.39 9.44
N ILE A 113 6.74 -6.46 9.60
CA ILE A 113 8.03 -6.48 8.91
C ILE A 113 9.13 -6.56 9.96
N ARG A 114 9.93 -7.62 9.92
CA ARG A 114 11.11 -7.75 10.79
C ARG A 114 12.21 -6.83 10.27
N PRO A 115 13.01 -6.18 11.14
CA PRO A 115 14.11 -5.31 10.74
C PRO A 115 15.05 -5.95 9.71
N LYS A 116 15.34 -7.25 9.88
CA LYS A 116 16.22 -8.04 8.99
C LYS A 116 15.68 -8.25 7.58
N GLN A 117 14.37 -8.06 7.37
CA GLN A 117 13.73 -8.22 6.07
C GLN A 117 13.84 -6.95 5.23
N ILE A 118 13.99 -5.78 5.84
CA ILE A 118 14.04 -4.51 5.12
C ILE A 118 15.33 -4.47 4.30
N ILE A 119 15.19 -4.33 2.98
CA ILE A 119 16.30 -4.20 2.04
C ILE A 119 16.63 -2.72 1.84
N SER A 120 15.61 -1.94 1.44
CA SER A 120 15.78 -0.53 1.17
C SER A 120 14.52 0.26 1.45
N ILE A 121 14.72 1.54 1.71
CA ILE A 121 13.68 2.52 1.92
C ILE A 121 14.02 3.71 1.04
N HIS A 122 13.07 4.15 0.25
CA HIS A 122 13.24 5.35 -0.55
C HIS A 122 11.94 6.10 -0.67
N TRP A 123 12.00 7.38 -1.02
CA TRP A 123 10.81 8.13 -1.37
C TRP A 123 10.99 8.86 -2.69
N SER A 124 9.94 8.87 -3.49
CA SER A 124 9.97 9.44 -4.84
C SER A 124 8.61 10.03 -5.23
N PRO A 125 8.57 10.89 -6.26
CA PRO A 125 7.32 11.39 -6.82
C PRO A 125 6.48 10.25 -7.37
N GLY A 126 5.16 10.38 -7.25
CA GLY A 126 4.17 9.46 -7.73
C GLY A 126 3.82 9.65 -9.20
N GLN A 127 2.77 8.95 -9.61
CA GLN A 127 2.36 8.89 -11.01
C GLN A 127 1.84 10.24 -11.52
N ALA A 128 1.16 11.04 -10.71
CA ALA A 128 0.61 12.31 -11.13
C ALA A 128 1.73 13.32 -11.42
N THR A 129 2.76 13.42 -10.58
CA THR A 129 3.94 14.26 -10.87
C THR A 129 4.65 13.79 -12.14
N ALA A 130 4.84 12.46 -12.30
CA ALA A 130 5.48 11.91 -13.49
C ALA A 130 4.69 12.21 -14.78
N MET A 131 3.36 12.08 -14.75
CA MET A 131 2.49 12.34 -15.90
C MET A 131 2.33 13.82 -16.22
N ALA A 132 2.22 14.67 -15.19
CA ALA A 132 2.04 16.10 -15.36
C ALA A 132 3.35 16.84 -15.66
N MET A 133 4.51 16.17 -15.49
CA MET A 133 5.86 16.75 -15.59
C MET A 133 6.05 17.99 -14.72
N ARG A 134 5.31 18.08 -13.61
CA ARG A 134 5.33 19.16 -12.62
C ARG A 134 4.95 18.60 -11.26
N GLU A 135 5.38 19.24 -10.19
CA GLU A 135 5.03 18.86 -8.81
C GLU A 135 3.51 18.84 -8.63
N MET A 136 2.98 17.68 -8.23
CA MET A 136 1.55 17.44 -7.97
C MET A 136 1.28 17.06 -6.52
N ASN A 137 2.27 17.20 -5.63
CA ASN A 137 2.21 16.82 -4.21
C ASN A 137 1.90 15.34 -3.99
N ASP A 138 2.19 14.46 -4.94
CA ASP A 138 1.87 13.02 -4.87
C ASP A 138 3.13 12.22 -4.58
N TRP A 139 3.77 12.43 -3.44
CA TRP A 139 4.97 11.68 -3.08
C TRP A 139 4.62 10.30 -2.53
N ASN A 140 5.57 9.37 -2.59
CA ASN A 140 5.40 8.03 -2.05
C ASN A 140 6.65 7.64 -1.28
N LEU A 141 6.45 7.02 -0.12
CA LEU A 141 7.49 6.37 0.67
C LEU A 141 7.39 4.85 0.45
N PHE A 142 8.48 4.26 0.02
CA PHE A 142 8.60 2.87 -0.37
C PHE A 142 9.46 2.11 0.62
N ILE A 143 8.97 0.99 1.11
CA ILE A 143 9.72 0.05 1.95
C ILE A 143 9.82 -1.26 1.17
N ARG A 144 11.03 -1.60 0.71
CA ARG A 144 11.32 -2.86 0.04
C ARG A 144 11.79 -3.87 1.08
N TYR A 145 11.16 -5.04 1.12
CA TYR A 145 11.49 -6.07 2.11
C TYR A 145 11.37 -7.50 1.55
N LEU A 146 12.01 -8.45 2.21
CA LEU A 146 11.90 -9.88 1.92
C LEU A 146 10.72 -10.50 2.70
N PRO A 147 9.78 -11.21 2.05
CA PRO A 147 8.67 -11.86 2.72
C PRO A 147 9.15 -13.05 3.58
N ASP A 148 8.49 -13.30 4.70
CA ASP A 148 8.86 -14.32 5.71
C ASP A 148 8.63 -15.77 5.21
N ASN A 149 7.84 -15.98 4.15
CA ASN A 149 7.39 -17.30 3.70
C ASN A 149 7.49 -17.48 2.17
N HIS A 150 8.52 -18.18 1.70
CA HIS A 150 8.51 -18.81 0.38
C HIS A 150 7.51 -19.99 0.34
N GLN A 151 6.21 -19.70 0.20
CA GLN A 151 5.23 -20.70 -0.31
C GLN A 151 4.66 -20.34 -1.68
N ARG A 152 5.02 -19.19 -2.25
CA ARG A 152 4.80 -18.95 -3.68
C ARG A 152 5.93 -19.61 -4.46
N LYS A 153 5.61 -20.69 -5.20
CA LYS A 153 6.47 -21.20 -6.27
C LYS A 153 6.74 -20.04 -7.24
N VAL A 154 7.92 -19.43 -7.14
CA VAL A 154 8.34 -18.35 -8.02
C VAL A 154 8.78 -18.98 -9.34
N THR A 155 8.08 -18.65 -10.42
CA THR A 155 8.40 -19.06 -11.80
C THR A 155 9.24 -18.02 -12.56
N ARG A 156 9.83 -17.03 -11.88
CA ARG A 156 10.62 -15.96 -12.52
C ARG A 156 11.91 -15.63 -11.76
N SER A 157 12.89 -15.17 -12.52
CA SER A 157 14.30 -14.98 -12.19
C SER A 157 14.64 -13.83 -11.24
N ASP A 158 13.66 -13.07 -10.74
CA ASP A 158 13.92 -11.97 -9.81
C ASP A 158 13.67 -12.42 -8.36
N PRO A 159 14.52 -11.99 -7.40
CA PRO A 159 14.30 -12.29 -5.99
C PRO A 159 12.91 -11.77 -5.57
N PRO A 160 12.12 -12.53 -4.80
CA PRO A 160 10.79 -12.11 -4.40
C PRO A 160 10.91 -11.06 -3.29
N TRP A 161 11.10 -9.81 -3.66
CA TRP A 161 10.92 -8.69 -2.76
C TRP A 161 9.47 -8.21 -2.83
N GLU A 162 8.95 -7.78 -1.69
CA GLU A 162 7.69 -7.07 -1.60
C GLU A 162 7.95 -5.58 -1.42
N LEU A 163 6.97 -4.77 -1.83
CA LEU A 163 7.02 -3.33 -1.76
C LEU A 163 5.81 -2.84 -0.97
N HIS A 164 6.07 -2.27 0.19
CA HIS A 164 5.06 -1.51 0.91
C HIS A 164 5.15 -0.05 0.46
N VAL A 165 4.00 0.52 0.08
CA VAL A 165 3.91 1.90 -0.43
C VAL A 165 3.06 2.70 0.53
N ILE A 166 3.59 3.82 0.99
CA ILE A 166 2.88 4.79 1.82
C ILE A 166 2.77 6.06 1.01
N GLU A 167 1.53 6.41 0.65
CA GLU A 167 1.24 7.61 -0.11
C GLU A 167 1.41 8.85 0.78
N LEU A 168 2.13 9.84 0.27
CA LEU A 168 2.41 11.12 0.91
C LEU A 168 1.84 12.23 0.03
N ASP A 169 0.60 12.66 0.29
CA ASP A 169 0.02 13.83 -0.37
C ASP A 169 0.62 15.11 0.24
N VAL A 170 1.86 15.44 -0.10
CA VAL A 170 2.64 16.55 0.47
C VAL A 170 3.59 17.10 -0.59
N SER A 171 4.05 18.33 -0.37
CA SER A 171 5.09 18.93 -1.22
C SER A 171 6.41 18.16 -1.13
N GLN A 172 7.30 18.35 -2.11
CA GLN A 172 8.65 17.76 -2.08
C GLN A 172 9.41 18.05 -0.77
N GLU A 173 9.34 19.28 -0.25
CA GLU A 173 10.05 19.67 0.97
C GLU A 173 9.52 18.90 2.20
N GLU A 174 8.19 18.78 2.29
CA GLU A 174 7.52 18.01 3.34
C GLU A 174 7.80 16.50 3.19
N ALA A 175 7.80 15.97 1.97
CA ALA A 175 8.15 14.58 1.69
C ALA A 175 9.60 14.27 2.13
N ASP A 176 10.54 15.17 1.82
CA ASP A 176 11.93 15.04 2.23
C ASP A 176 12.08 15.11 3.77
N ALA A 177 11.28 15.94 4.44
CA ALA A 177 11.24 15.99 5.90
C ALA A 177 10.65 14.72 6.53
N ILE A 178 9.53 14.21 5.99
CA ILE A 178 8.89 12.97 6.44
C ILE A 178 9.83 11.78 6.22
N GLY A 179 10.44 11.68 5.03
CA GLY A 179 11.38 10.61 4.69
C GLY A 179 12.55 10.58 5.67
N LYS A 180 13.20 11.72 5.94
CA LYS A 180 14.29 11.79 6.93
C LYS A 180 13.84 11.41 8.34
N ALA A 181 12.71 11.95 8.79
CA ALA A 181 12.17 11.63 10.11
C ALA A 181 11.83 10.13 10.24
N PHE A 182 11.37 9.51 9.15
CA PHE A 182 11.10 8.08 9.11
C PHE A 182 12.37 7.24 9.21
N ILE A 183 13.43 7.62 8.48
CA ILE A 183 14.74 6.97 8.57
C ILE A 183 15.31 7.09 9.99
N GLU A 184 15.27 8.29 10.58
CA GLU A 184 15.70 8.53 11.96
C GLU A 184 14.93 7.66 12.96
N PHE A 185 13.61 7.54 12.79
CA PHE A 185 12.76 6.68 13.60
C PHE A 185 13.19 5.20 13.50
N LEU A 186 13.48 4.69 12.31
CA LEU A 186 13.91 3.30 12.15
C LEU A 186 15.31 3.06 12.73
N GLN A 187 16.23 4.00 12.54
CA GLN A 187 17.57 3.94 13.09
C GLN A 187 17.56 4.01 14.62
N SER A 188 16.68 4.82 15.23
CA SER A 188 16.53 4.89 16.69
C SER A 188 16.01 3.57 17.28
N HIS A 189 15.42 2.71 16.45
CA HIS A 189 14.94 1.37 16.80
C HIS A 189 15.87 0.25 16.29
N GLY A 190 17.13 0.58 15.99
CA GLY A 190 18.19 -0.40 15.74
C GLY A 190 18.34 -0.87 14.29
N LEU A 191 17.64 -0.25 13.32
CA LEU A 191 17.82 -0.56 11.92
C LEU A 191 19.08 0.12 11.36
N GLY A 192 20.07 -0.66 10.93
CA GLY A 192 21.33 -0.17 10.37
C GLY A 192 21.19 0.30 8.92
N LEU A 193 20.49 1.40 8.69
CA LEU A 193 20.33 2.02 7.37
C LEU A 193 21.54 2.87 6.99
N ILE A 194 22.04 2.68 5.78
CA ILE A 194 23.10 3.50 5.16
C ILE A 194 22.54 4.24 3.94
N PRO A 195 23.01 5.46 3.63
CA PRO A 195 22.62 6.16 2.41
C PRO A 195 22.94 5.33 1.16
N GLY A 196 22.00 5.29 0.22
CA GLY A 196 22.15 4.66 -1.09
C GLY A 196 22.78 5.61 -2.13
N GLU A 197 22.58 5.31 -3.41
CA GLU A 197 23.10 6.12 -4.51
C GLU A 197 22.38 7.47 -4.64
N ASN A 198 21.08 7.48 -4.34
CA ASN A 198 20.24 8.67 -4.37
C ASN A 198 20.09 9.27 -2.96
N ALA A 199 20.00 10.59 -2.87
CA ALA A 199 19.82 11.30 -1.59
C ALA A 199 18.52 10.94 -0.83
N ARG A 200 17.58 10.27 -1.51
CA ARG A 200 16.27 9.83 -0.99
C ARG A 200 16.18 8.33 -0.84
N GLU A 201 17.30 7.64 -0.82
CA GLU A 201 17.38 6.19 -0.75
C GLU A 201 18.32 5.77 0.37
N TYR A 202 17.88 4.78 1.14
CA TYR A 202 18.62 4.17 2.23
C TYR A 202 18.49 2.65 2.11
N THR A 203 19.57 1.94 2.40
CA THR A 203 19.65 0.48 2.26
C THR A 203 20.23 -0.14 3.53
N THR A 204 19.90 -1.39 3.81
CA THR A 204 20.51 -2.17 4.91
C THR A 204 21.78 -2.91 4.46
N GLN A 205 22.06 -2.95 3.15
CA GLN A 205 23.26 -3.55 2.57
C GLN A 205 23.99 -2.56 1.66
N PRO A 206 25.34 -2.52 1.66
CA PRO A 206 26.08 -1.72 0.69
C PRO A 206 25.81 -2.24 -0.73
N SER A 207 25.49 -1.33 -1.66
CA SER A 207 25.04 -1.61 -3.04
C SER A 207 25.93 -2.59 -3.82
N CYS A 208 27.21 -2.70 -3.43
CA CYS A 208 28.24 -3.53 -4.06
C CYS A 208 28.04 -5.06 -3.94
N LYS A 209 27.06 -5.56 -3.16
CA LYS A 209 26.88 -7.02 -2.95
C LYS A 209 25.64 -7.65 -3.58
N LEU A 210 24.73 -6.87 -4.16
CA LEU A 210 23.50 -7.41 -4.75
C LEU A 210 23.72 -7.93 -6.19
N GLU A 211 24.63 -7.35 -6.97
CA GLU A 211 24.98 -7.86 -8.31
C GLU A 211 25.83 -9.14 -8.24
N GLU A 212 26.75 -9.25 -7.28
CA GLU A 212 27.66 -10.40 -7.15
C GLU A 212 26.95 -11.70 -6.72
N GLN A 213 25.80 -11.60 -6.05
CA GLN A 213 25.01 -12.78 -5.66
C GLN A 213 24.09 -13.30 -6.77
N ALA A 214 23.77 -12.48 -7.78
CA ALA A 214 23.02 -12.91 -8.95
C ALA A 214 23.91 -13.69 -9.95
N ASP A 215 25.21 -13.36 -10.04
CA ASP A 215 26.15 -13.96 -10.98
C ASP A 215 26.86 -15.23 -10.49
N HIS A 216 26.62 -15.66 -9.25
CA HIS A 216 27.19 -16.91 -8.70
C HIS A 216 26.18 -18.05 -8.50
N GLN A 217 24.99 -17.92 -9.08
CA GLN A 217 23.97 -19.00 -9.10
C GLN A 217 23.59 -19.48 -10.51
N VAL A 218 24.45 -19.24 -11.52
CA VAL A 218 24.35 -19.86 -12.86
C VAL A 218 25.25 -21.08 -12.97
#